data_AF-A0A914KSH3-F1
#
_entry.id   AF-A0A914KSH3-F1
#
_cell.length_a   1.000
_cell.length_b   1.000
_cell.length_c   1.000
_cell.angle_alpha   90.00
_cell.angle_beta   90.00
_cell.angle_gamma   90.00
#
_symmetry.space_group_name_H-M   'P 1'
#
loop_
_entity.id
_entity.type
_entity.pdbx_description
1 polymer ?
#
loop_
_entity_poly.entity_id
_entity_poly.type
_entity_poly.pdbx_seq_one_letter_code
_entity_poly.pdbx_strand_id
1 'polypeptide(L)'
;MKLIEELNTPNCTYRYDLNDNLIKLISLWLDGPITIIAALLAFVGCHFAVRFLARAGLNRDLTAALYTLCICDSFLISMVVVYHSLEACSILLLGTNVMWDEQSSVLITHGIVSAATTSSTLLVVFITFRRFLVVWWPLKYARIREPKRNDQLQKSFSSMEEACTENSGIFKSGGLARSFSKRFLSTSTTYKKPNIRKILHPFIFPICVLLFAFLINFSVFFEFELVPCFAFAHDTFSMQLFPTELRQSKTVGFL
;
A
#
# COMPACT_ATOMS: atom_id res chain seq x y z
N MET A 1 25.60 15.79 -41.92
CA MET A 1 25.99 15.12 -40.66
C MET A 1 24.75 14.64 -39.88
N LYS A 2 23.74 15.49 -39.63
CA LYS A 2 22.43 15.07 -39.05
C LYS A 2 21.71 13.94 -39.83
N LEU A 3 21.70 14.01 -41.15
CA LEU A 3 21.11 12.98 -42.04
C LEU A 3 21.80 11.59 -41.97
N ILE A 4 23.03 11.51 -41.46
CA ILE A 4 23.76 10.22 -41.34
C ILE A 4 23.47 9.58 -39.97
N GLU A 5 23.16 10.38 -38.95
CA GLU A 5 22.64 9.87 -37.67
C GLU A 5 21.19 9.38 -37.79
N GLU A 6 20.34 10.06 -38.56
CA GLU A 6 18.95 9.64 -38.82
C GLU A 6 18.83 8.26 -39.48
N LEU A 7 19.85 7.83 -40.25
CA LEU A 7 19.82 6.55 -40.97
C LEU A 7 20.18 5.34 -40.09
N ASN A 8 20.79 5.55 -38.92
CA ASN A 8 21.27 4.50 -38.03
C ASN A 8 20.54 4.44 -36.68
N THR A 9 19.64 5.37 -36.39
CA THR A 9 18.82 5.33 -35.19
C THR A 9 17.61 4.40 -35.36
N PRO A 10 17.36 3.49 -34.42
CA PRO A 10 16.20 2.60 -34.49
C PRO A 10 14.89 3.40 -34.43
N ASN A 11 13.86 2.91 -35.15
CA ASN A 11 12.52 3.47 -35.06
C ASN A 11 11.96 3.27 -33.66
N CYS A 12 11.45 4.33 -33.05
CA CYS A 12 10.82 4.25 -31.73
C CYS A 12 9.58 3.33 -31.78
N THR A 13 9.58 2.25 -31.01
CA THR A 13 8.39 1.39 -30.84
C THR A 13 7.76 1.60 -29.47
N TYR A 14 6.44 1.70 -29.44
CA TYR A 14 5.68 1.98 -28.23
C TYR A 14 4.67 0.87 -27.91
N ARG A 15 4.15 0.88 -26.68
CA ARG A 15 3.25 -0.16 -26.15
C ARG A 15 2.04 -0.47 -27.04
N TYR A 16 1.56 0.52 -27.80
CA TYR A 16 0.39 0.41 -28.67
C TYR A 16 0.73 0.49 -30.17
N ASP A 17 1.97 0.20 -30.54
CA ASP A 17 2.45 0.16 -31.94
C ASP A 17 2.18 -1.22 -32.60
N LEU A 18 1.01 -1.80 -32.32
CA LEU A 18 0.57 -3.06 -32.91
C LEU A 18 -0.07 -2.79 -34.28
N ASN A 19 0.35 -3.54 -35.29
CA ASN A 19 -0.22 -3.49 -36.65
C ASN A 19 -1.71 -3.90 -36.70
N ASP A 20 -2.18 -4.66 -35.70
CA ASP A 20 -3.57 -5.11 -35.62
C ASP A 20 -4.45 -4.07 -34.91
N ASN A 21 -5.20 -3.31 -35.72
CA ASN A 21 -6.10 -2.26 -35.25
C ASN A 21 -7.13 -2.73 -34.20
N LEU A 22 -7.60 -3.98 -34.29
CA LEU A 22 -8.57 -4.54 -33.34
C LEU A 22 -7.93 -4.81 -31.97
N ILE A 23 -6.72 -5.39 -31.94
CA ILE A 23 -6.00 -5.69 -30.70
C ILE A 23 -5.60 -4.38 -30.02
N LYS A 24 -5.12 -3.41 -30.81
CA LYS A 24 -4.82 -2.07 -30.34
C LYS A 24 -6.04 -1.43 -29.68
N LEU A 25 -7.18 -1.39 -30.36
CA LEU A 25 -8.41 -0.80 -29.81
C LEU A 25 -8.84 -1.47 -28.50
N ILE A 26 -8.84 -2.80 -28.43
CA ILE A 26 -9.18 -3.54 -27.20
C ILE A 26 -8.22 -3.18 -26.06
N SER A 27 -6.91 -3.15 -26.32
CA SER A 27 -5.92 -2.80 -25.31
C SER A 27 -6.10 -1.38 -24.78
N LEU A 28 -6.39 -0.41 -25.65
CA LEU A 28 -6.63 0.98 -25.24
C LEU A 28 -7.89 1.11 -24.36
N TRP A 29 -8.96 0.39 -24.69
CA TRP A 29 -10.19 0.40 -23.89
C TRP A 29 -10.00 -0.26 -22.52
N LEU A 30 -9.22 -1.34 -22.47
CA LEU A 30 -8.93 -2.06 -21.25
C LEU A 30 -8.02 -1.25 -20.32
N ASP A 31 -6.93 -0.71 -20.84
CA ASP A 31 -5.93 0.05 -20.06
C ASP A 31 -6.41 1.48 -19.70
N GLY A 32 -7.34 2.05 -20.46
CA GLY A 32 -7.87 3.40 -20.23
C GLY A 32 -9.17 3.41 -19.40
N PRO A 33 -10.35 3.50 -20.04
CA PRO A 33 -11.63 3.68 -19.33
C PRO A 33 -11.95 2.59 -18.30
N ILE A 34 -11.66 1.32 -18.62
CA ILE A 34 -11.96 0.20 -17.73
C ILE A 34 -11.10 0.27 -16.46
N THR A 35 -9.81 0.59 -16.59
CA THR A 35 -8.92 0.81 -15.44
C THR A 35 -9.38 1.98 -14.57
N ILE A 36 -9.87 3.07 -15.16
CA ILE A 36 -10.41 4.22 -14.40
C ILE A 36 -11.65 3.79 -13.59
N ILE A 37 -12.59 3.07 -14.21
CA ILE A 37 -13.78 2.57 -13.51
C ILE A 37 -13.37 1.63 -12.38
N ALA A 38 -12.46 0.69 -12.64
CA ALA A 38 -11.95 -0.24 -11.63
C ALA A 38 -11.29 0.50 -10.45
N ALA A 39 -10.51 1.54 -10.73
CA ALA A 39 -9.88 2.37 -9.71
C ALA A 39 -10.90 3.10 -8.83
N LEU A 40 -11.95 3.68 -9.43
CA LEU A 40 -13.04 4.33 -8.68
C LEU A 40 -13.73 3.34 -7.72
N LEU A 41 -14.06 2.13 -8.20
CA LEU A 41 -14.63 1.09 -7.34
C LEU A 41 -13.65 0.70 -6.22
N ALA A 42 -12.36 0.61 -6.53
CA ALA A 42 -11.33 0.26 -5.55
C ALA A 42 -11.16 1.33 -4.46
N PHE A 43 -11.21 2.62 -4.81
CA PHE A 43 -11.19 3.71 -3.82
C PHE A 43 -12.43 3.71 -2.92
N VAL A 44 -13.61 3.45 -3.49
CA VAL A 44 -14.85 3.28 -2.71
C VAL A 44 -14.70 2.11 -1.73
N GLY A 45 -14.18 0.97 -2.18
CA GLY A 45 -13.87 -0.18 -1.35
C GLY A 45 -12.88 0.13 -0.22
N CYS A 46 -11.78 0.83 -0.53
CA CYS A 46 -10.78 1.25 0.45
C CYS A 46 -11.38 2.17 1.52
N HIS A 47 -12.22 3.13 1.12
CA HIS A 47 -12.89 4.02 2.05
C HIS A 47 -13.83 3.28 3.01
N PHE A 48 -14.60 2.30 2.52
CA PHE A 48 -15.42 1.44 3.39
C PHE A 48 -14.57 0.56 4.31
N ALA A 49 -13.46 0.00 3.80
CA ALA A 49 -12.53 -0.78 4.59
C ALA A 49 -11.94 0.04 5.75
N VAL A 50 -11.42 1.24 5.48
CA VAL A 50 -10.86 2.15 6.49
C VAL A 50 -11.88 2.48 7.59
N ARG A 51 -13.14 2.77 7.21
CA ARG A 51 -14.23 3.01 8.16
C ARG A 51 -14.55 1.78 9.00
N PHE A 52 -14.55 0.60 8.39
CA PHE A 52 -14.77 -0.66 9.09
C PHE A 52 -13.63 -0.93 10.08
N LEU A 53 -12.37 -0.81 9.66
CA LEU A 53 -11.18 -0.98 10.50
C LEU A 53 -11.18 -0.02 11.69
N ALA A 54 -11.66 1.21 11.52
CA ALA A 54 -11.70 2.21 12.58
C ALA A 54 -12.68 1.83 13.71
N ARG A 55 -13.76 1.13 13.35
CA ARG A 55 -14.81 0.69 14.26
C ARG A 55 -14.58 -0.71 14.80
N ALA A 56 -13.86 -1.54 14.05
CA ALA A 56 -13.56 -2.90 14.41
C ALA A 56 -12.49 -2.89 15.51
N GLY A 57 -12.83 -3.38 16.70
CA GLY A 57 -11.96 -3.43 17.88
C GLY A 57 -10.83 -4.46 17.77
N LEU A 58 -10.10 -4.48 16.64
CA LEU A 58 -8.97 -5.35 16.37
C LEU A 58 -7.74 -4.91 17.18
N ASN A 59 -6.74 -5.79 17.22
CA ASN A 59 -5.45 -5.48 17.81
C ASN A 59 -4.80 -4.28 17.09
N ARG A 60 -4.27 -3.31 17.86
CA ARG A 60 -3.67 -2.08 17.35
C ARG A 60 -2.58 -2.32 16.30
N ASP A 61 -1.74 -3.34 16.51
CA ASP A 61 -0.67 -3.70 15.56
C ASP A 61 -1.23 -4.28 14.26
N LEU A 62 -2.29 -5.10 14.35
CA LEU A 62 -2.94 -5.70 13.19
C LEU A 62 -3.72 -4.64 12.40
N THR A 63 -4.41 -3.75 13.10
CA THR A 63 -5.12 -2.61 12.52
C THR A 63 -4.14 -1.66 11.80
N ALA A 64 -2.97 -1.39 12.38
CA ALA A 64 -1.94 -0.57 11.73
C ALA A 64 -1.38 -1.23 10.45
N ALA A 65 -1.15 -2.54 10.46
CA ALA A 65 -0.73 -3.27 9.26
C ALA A 65 -1.79 -3.21 8.16
N LEU A 66 -3.06 -3.42 8.50
CA LEU A 66 -4.17 -3.33 7.54
C LEU A 66 -4.35 -1.90 7.01
N TYR A 67 -4.18 -0.87 7.84
CA TYR A 67 -4.19 0.52 7.38
C TYR A 67 -3.05 0.81 6.41
N THR A 68 -1.85 0.33 6.73
CA THR A 68 -0.67 0.50 5.87
C THR A 68 -0.90 -0.18 4.52
N LEU A 69 -1.49 -1.38 4.52
CA LEU A 69 -1.89 -2.09 3.31
C LEU A 69 -2.88 -1.26 2.47
N CYS A 70 -3.96 -0.75 3.07
CA CYS A 70 -4.93 0.08 2.34
C CYS A 70 -4.31 1.36 1.75
N ILE A 71 -3.37 2.00 2.46
CA ILE A 71 -2.65 3.18 1.94
C ILE A 71 -1.76 2.77 0.76
N CYS A 72 -1.04 1.66 0.89
CA CYS A 72 -0.18 1.13 -0.17
C CYS A 72 -0.98 0.78 -1.43
N ASP A 73 -2.10 0.07 -1.27
CA ASP A 73 -2.98 -0.29 -2.39
C ASP A 73 -3.61 0.94 -3.05
N SER A 74 -4.04 1.93 -2.26
CA SER A 74 -4.56 3.19 -2.78
C SER A 74 -3.52 3.96 -3.60
N PHE A 75 -2.27 3.97 -3.12
CA PHE A 75 -1.14 4.58 -3.83
C PHE A 75 -0.83 3.84 -5.13
N LEU A 76 -0.81 2.51 -5.11
CA LEU A 76 -0.59 1.68 -6.30
C LEU A 76 -1.67 1.92 -7.36
N ILE A 77 -2.95 1.90 -6.97
CA ILE A 77 -4.07 2.18 -7.87
C ILE A 77 -3.96 3.59 -8.45
N SER A 78 -3.61 4.59 -7.63
CA SER A 78 -3.39 5.96 -8.11
C SER A 78 -2.29 6.04 -9.16
N MET A 79 -1.17 5.33 -8.96
CA MET A 79 -0.05 5.32 -9.92
C MET A 79 -0.43 4.64 -11.24
N VAL A 80 -1.15 3.52 -11.17
CA VAL A 80 -1.66 2.82 -12.37
C VAL A 80 -2.62 3.73 -13.15
N VAL A 81 -3.51 4.45 -12.48
CA VAL A 81 -4.40 5.42 -13.15
C VAL A 81 -3.60 6.53 -13.82
N VAL A 82 -2.67 7.17 -13.10
CA VAL A 82 -1.91 8.31 -13.65
C VAL A 82 -1.05 7.90 -14.85
N TYR A 83 -0.38 6.75 -14.80
CA TYR A 83 0.59 6.41 -15.86
C TYR A 83 0.01 5.52 -16.95
N HIS A 84 -0.76 4.49 -16.61
CA HIS A 84 -1.33 3.58 -17.62
C HIS A 84 -2.63 4.11 -18.22
N SER A 85 -3.55 4.60 -17.37
CA SER A 85 -4.86 5.02 -17.89
C SER A 85 -4.83 6.37 -18.59
N LEU A 86 -4.00 7.33 -18.14
CA LEU A 86 -3.85 8.60 -18.86
C LEU A 86 -3.14 8.39 -20.20
N GLU A 87 -2.14 7.52 -20.29
CA GLU A 87 -1.49 7.18 -21.55
C GLU A 87 -2.53 6.62 -22.54
N ALA A 88 -3.25 5.56 -22.15
CA ALA A 88 -4.26 4.93 -23.00
C ALA A 88 -5.42 5.88 -23.36
N CYS A 89 -5.92 6.68 -22.41
CA CYS A 89 -6.98 7.66 -22.67
C CYS A 89 -6.51 8.82 -23.55
N SER A 90 -5.26 9.27 -23.43
CA SER A 90 -4.72 10.33 -24.28
C SER A 90 -4.69 9.89 -25.74
N ILE A 91 -4.25 8.66 -26.01
CA ILE A 91 -4.25 8.09 -27.36
C ILE A 91 -5.69 7.90 -27.87
N LEU A 92 -6.61 7.45 -27.02
CA LEU A 92 -8.00 7.20 -27.41
C LEU A 92 -8.80 8.49 -27.69
N LEU A 93 -8.58 9.55 -26.90
CA LEU A 93 -9.37 10.79 -26.97
C LEU A 93 -8.72 11.89 -27.83
N LEU A 94 -7.39 12.03 -27.77
CA LEU A 94 -6.65 13.09 -28.46
C LEU A 94 -5.88 12.57 -29.68
N GLY A 95 -5.79 11.24 -29.86
CA GLY A 95 -5.01 10.64 -30.94
C GLY A 95 -3.49 10.85 -30.79
N THR A 96 -3.04 11.38 -29.65
CA THR A 96 -1.64 11.67 -29.35
C THR A 96 -1.27 11.11 -27.98
N ASN A 97 -0.05 10.60 -27.85
CA ASN A 97 0.46 10.12 -26.56
C ASN A 97 1.05 11.29 -25.78
N VAL A 98 0.40 11.71 -24.70
CA VAL A 98 0.89 12.80 -23.84
C VAL A 98 2.13 12.39 -23.04
N MET A 99 2.30 11.09 -22.78
CA MET A 99 3.43 10.54 -22.03
C MET A 99 4.68 10.31 -22.90
N TRP A 100 4.68 10.83 -24.13
CA TRP A 100 5.74 10.61 -25.11
C TRP A 100 7.10 11.12 -24.65
N ASP A 101 7.17 12.33 -24.10
CA ASP A 101 8.41 12.96 -23.68
C ASP A 101 8.84 12.58 -22.24
N GLU A 102 7.98 11.88 -21.50
CA GLU A 102 8.12 11.62 -20.06
C GLU A 102 8.53 10.16 -19.76
N GLN A 103 9.27 9.53 -20.66
CA GLN A 103 9.68 8.12 -20.55
C GLN A 103 10.60 7.86 -19.34
N SER A 104 11.38 8.86 -18.90
CA SER A 104 12.13 8.81 -17.65
C SER A 104 11.21 8.67 -16.42
N SER A 105 10.09 9.38 -16.42
CA SER A 105 9.09 9.34 -15.35
C SER A 105 8.36 8.01 -15.33
N VAL A 106 8.10 7.43 -16.51
CA VAL A 106 7.54 6.07 -16.66
C VAL A 106 8.47 5.01 -16.07
N LEU A 107 9.78 5.08 -16.34
CA LEU A 107 10.77 4.15 -15.79
C LEU A 107 10.79 4.17 -14.25
N ILE A 108 10.88 5.35 -13.65
CA ILE A 108 10.88 5.52 -12.19
C ILE A 108 9.58 4.96 -11.59
N THR A 109 8.45 5.28 -12.22
CA THR A 109 7.14 4.81 -11.78
C THR A 109 7.04 3.29 -11.85
N HIS A 110 7.54 2.65 -12.91
CA HIS A 110 7.56 1.20 -13.02
C HIS A 110 8.29 0.54 -11.84
N GLY A 111 9.46 1.07 -11.47
CA GLY A 111 10.20 0.59 -10.29
C GLY A 111 9.42 0.77 -8.99
N ILE A 112 8.80 1.94 -8.80
CA ILE A 112 7.94 2.23 -7.63
C ILE A 112 6.75 1.29 -7.56
N VAL A 113 6.05 1.06 -8.67
CA VAL A 113 4.88 0.16 -8.74
C VAL A 113 5.28 -1.27 -8.43
N SER A 114 6.41 -1.75 -8.95
CA SER A 114 6.93 -3.08 -8.64
C SER A 114 7.27 -3.23 -7.15
N ALA A 115 7.95 -2.25 -6.56
CA ALA A 115 8.25 -2.21 -5.14
C ALA A 115 6.99 -2.11 -4.26
N ALA A 116 6.00 -1.31 -4.66
CA ALA A 116 4.72 -1.19 -3.96
C ALA A 116 3.91 -2.50 -4.03
N THR A 117 3.92 -3.18 -5.18
CA THR A 117 3.24 -4.46 -5.38
C THR A 117 3.84 -5.53 -4.46
N THR A 118 5.16 -5.66 -4.45
CA THR A 118 5.87 -6.60 -3.57
C THR A 118 5.70 -6.24 -2.09
N SER A 119 5.64 -4.96 -1.74
CA SER A 119 5.32 -4.57 -0.38
C SER A 119 3.90 -4.96 0.02
N SER A 120 2.91 -4.77 -0.87
CA SER A 120 1.52 -5.16 -0.60
C SER A 120 1.42 -6.66 -0.36
N THR A 121 2.06 -7.49 -1.20
CA THR A 121 2.08 -8.95 -1.01
C THR A 121 2.78 -9.37 0.29
N LEU A 122 3.93 -8.78 0.63
CA LEU A 122 4.61 -9.06 1.90
C LEU A 122 3.80 -8.64 3.12
N LEU A 123 3.08 -7.51 3.05
CA LEU A 123 2.16 -7.09 4.11
C LEU A 123 1.00 -8.08 4.28
N VAL A 124 0.43 -8.59 3.19
CA VAL A 124 -0.60 -9.65 3.25
C VAL A 124 -0.04 -10.92 3.90
N VAL A 125 1.15 -11.37 3.51
CA VAL A 125 1.83 -12.52 4.13
C VAL A 125 2.06 -12.29 5.63
N PHE A 126 2.48 -11.09 6.02
CA PHE A 126 2.63 -10.75 7.43
C PHE A 126 1.30 -10.81 8.19
N ILE A 127 0.23 -10.25 7.63
CA ILE A 127 -1.11 -10.25 8.23
C ILE A 127 -1.64 -11.67 8.40
N THR A 128 -1.50 -12.52 7.39
CA THR A 128 -1.94 -13.93 7.44
C THR A 128 -1.12 -14.71 8.47
N PHE A 129 0.19 -14.53 8.50
CA PHE A 129 1.07 -15.14 9.49
C PHE A 129 0.69 -14.72 10.92
N ARG A 130 0.37 -13.45 11.16
CA ARG A 130 -0.08 -12.97 12.47
C ARG A 130 -1.41 -13.62 12.89
N ARG A 131 -2.35 -13.79 11.97
CA ARG A 131 -3.61 -14.50 12.25
C ARG A 131 -3.36 -15.97 12.55
N PHE A 132 -2.47 -16.62 11.80
CA PHE A 132 -2.07 -18.00 12.04
C PHE A 132 -1.49 -18.18 13.45
N LEU A 133 -0.58 -17.31 13.88
CA LEU A 133 0.03 -17.37 15.22
C LEU A 133 -1.00 -17.25 16.36
N VAL A 134 -2.05 -16.43 16.18
CA VAL A 134 -3.12 -16.28 17.17
C VAL A 134 -3.94 -17.57 17.29
N VAL A 135 -4.22 -18.22 16.16
CA VAL A 135 -4.96 -19.49 16.13
C VAL A 135 -4.13 -20.64 16.69
N TRP A 136 -2.85 -20.71 16.31
CA TRP A 136 -1.95 -21.78 16.71
C TRP A 136 -1.61 -21.68 18.21
N TRP A 137 -1.35 -20.47 18.74
CA TRP A 137 -0.86 -20.25 20.11
C TRP A 137 -1.75 -19.27 20.90
N PRO A 138 -3.01 -19.64 21.20
CA PRO A 138 -3.97 -18.74 21.84
C PRO A 138 -3.52 -18.24 23.23
N LEU A 139 -2.85 -19.11 24.01
CA LEU A 139 -2.43 -18.82 25.38
C LEU A 139 -1.29 -17.80 25.50
N LYS A 140 -0.38 -17.75 24.51
CA LYS A 140 0.74 -16.79 24.49
C LYS A 140 0.27 -15.38 24.12
N TYR A 141 -0.77 -15.27 23.30
CA TYR A 141 -1.37 -13.99 22.91
C TYR A 141 -2.23 -13.37 24.01
N ALA A 142 -2.89 -14.17 24.85
CA ALA A 142 -3.58 -13.66 26.04
C ALA A 142 -2.59 -13.04 27.04
N ARG A 143 -1.42 -13.68 27.23
CA ARG A 143 -0.40 -13.27 28.22
C ARG A 143 0.37 -12.01 27.83
N ILE A 144 0.58 -11.76 26.53
CA ILE A 144 1.26 -10.54 26.03
C ILE A 144 0.35 -9.31 26.12
N ARG A 145 -0.98 -9.50 26.27
CA ARG A 145 -1.99 -8.43 26.27
C ARG A 145 -2.34 -7.88 27.65
N GLU A 146 -1.74 -8.38 28.73
CA GLU A 146 -1.72 -7.63 29.98
C GLU A 146 -0.54 -6.65 29.92
N PRO A 147 -0.74 -5.39 29.49
CA PRO A 147 0.22 -4.38 29.89
C PRO A 147 0.24 -4.44 31.41
N LYS A 148 1.42 -4.58 32.02
CA LYS A 148 1.63 -4.38 33.45
C LYS A 148 0.75 -3.22 33.89
N ARG A 149 -0.40 -3.53 34.48
CA ARG A 149 -1.31 -2.57 35.07
C ARG A 149 -0.47 -2.02 36.20
N ASN A 150 0.05 -0.80 36.02
CA ASN A 150 0.90 -0.12 36.99
C ASN A 150 0.53 -0.55 38.41
N ASP A 151 1.49 -1.13 39.13
CA ASP A 151 1.43 -1.50 40.55
C ASP A 151 1.22 -0.27 41.47
N GLN A 152 0.73 0.85 40.95
CA GLN A 152 0.31 2.02 41.72
C GLN A 152 -1.10 1.88 42.29
N LEU A 153 -1.96 0.99 41.77
CA LEU A 153 -3.31 0.82 42.31
C LEU A 153 -3.42 -0.22 43.44
N GLN A 154 -2.34 -0.97 43.72
CA GLN A 154 -2.33 -1.97 44.79
C GLN A 154 -1.69 -1.44 46.09
N LYS A 155 -0.98 -0.30 46.03
CA LYS A 155 -0.46 0.40 47.22
C LYS A 155 -1.46 1.32 47.93
N SER A 156 -2.65 1.56 47.35
CA SER A 156 -3.69 2.38 48.00
C SER A 156 -4.85 1.57 48.60
N PHE A 157 -4.82 0.23 48.51
CA PHE A 157 -5.81 -0.63 49.16
C PHE A 157 -5.29 -1.23 50.48
N SER A 158 -3.98 -1.21 50.72
CA SER A 158 -3.40 -1.62 52.01
C SER A 158 -3.31 -0.48 53.04
N SER A 159 -3.81 0.71 52.72
CA SER A 159 -3.89 1.86 53.66
C SER A 159 -5.33 2.29 53.95
N MET A 160 -6.32 1.42 53.68
CA MET A 160 -7.74 1.71 53.90
C MET A 160 -8.46 0.51 54.53
N GLU A 161 -7.72 -0.33 55.27
CA GLU A 161 -8.21 -1.49 56.03
C GLU A 161 -8.09 -1.24 57.54
N GLU A 162 -8.32 0.01 57.96
CA GLU A 162 -8.33 0.39 59.39
C GLU A 162 -9.46 1.37 59.76
N ALA A 163 -10.51 1.44 58.94
CA ALA A 163 -11.71 2.19 59.29
C ALA A 163 -12.98 1.46 58.83
N CYS A 164 -13.82 1.13 59.81
CA CYS A 164 -15.21 0.70 59.71
C CYS A 164 -15.45 -0.82 59.63
N THR A 165 -15.24 -1.47 60.77
CA THR A 165 -16.08 -2.54 61.29
C THR A 165 -17.55 -2.10 61.40
N GLU A 166 -18.47 -3.05 61.21
CA GLU A 166 -19.92 -3.01 61.51
C GLU A 166 -20.87 -2.20 60.58
N ASN A 167 -21.51 -2.86 59.61
CA ASN A 167 -22.84 -3.47 59.81
C ASN A 167 -23.55 -3.89 58.50
N SER A 168 -24.23 -5.04 58.60
CA SER A 168 -25.43 -5.49 57.87
C SER A 168 -25.45 -5.56 56.33
N GLY A 169 -25.42 -6.81 55.85
CA GLY A 169 -26.33 -7.44 54.87
C GLY A 169 -26.91 -6.61 53.72
N ILE A 170 -26.69 -7.07 52.49
CA ILE A 170 -27.75 -7.43 51.53
C ILE A 170 -27.12 -8.17 50.34
N PHE A 171 -27.57 -9.41 50.21
CA PHE A 171 -27.43 -10.30 49.06
C PHE A 171 -28.19 -9.68 47.87
N LYS A 172 -27.53 -9.36 46.75
CA LYS A 172 -28.19 -9.28 45.43
C LYS A 172 -27.29 -9.85 44.33
N SER A 173 -27.54 -11.12 44.04
CA SER A 173 -27.43 -11.72 42.72
C SER A 173 -28.16 -10.88 41.66
N GLY A 174 -27.56 -10.72 40.48
CA GLY A 174 -28.27 -10.28 39.28
C GLY A 174 -27.43 -9.43 38.34
N GLY A 175 -27.28 -9.90 37.09
CA GLY A 175 -27.05 -9.00 35.96
C GLY A 175 -25.79 -9.26 35.13
N LEU A 176 -25.76 -10.40 34.46
CA LEU A 176 -24.93 -10.62 33.27
C LEU A 176 -25.45 -9.71 32.13
N ALA A 177 -25.03 -8.45 32.09
CA ALA A 177 -25.38 -7.54 31.00
C ALA A 177 -24.32 -6.47 30.76
N ARG A 178 -23.62 -6.62 29.62
CA ARG A 178 -23.15 -5.53 28.73
C ARG A 178 -22.68 -4.24 29.42
N SER A 179 -21.38 -4.15 29.70
CA SER A 179 -20.71 -2.83 29.75
C SER A 179 -19.90 -2.64 28.47
N PHE A 180 -20.60 -2.22 27.42
CA PHE A 180 -20.02 -1.51 26.29
C PHE A 180 -19.39 -0.22 26.84
N SER A 181 -18.09 -0.23 27.10
CA SER A 181 -17.37 0.99 27.42
C SER A 181 -17.20 1.83 26.16
N LYS A 182 -18.21 2.65 25.90
CA LYS A 182 -18.08 3.96 25.26
C LYS A 182 -16.93 4.69 25.95
N ARG A 183 -15.72 4.60 25.40
CA ARG A 183 -14.54 5.33 25.89
C ARG A 183 -13.88 6.14 24.78
N PHE A 184 -14.68 6.74 23.90
CA PHE A 184 -14.18 7.66 22.89
C PHE A 184 -14.87 9.03 22.85
N LEU A 185 -15.94 9.26 23.60
CA LEU A 185 -16.55 10.60 23.71
C LEU A 185 -16.98 10.88 25.16
N SER A 186 -16.07 11.48 25.92
CA SER A 186 -16.41 12.37 27.04
C SER A 186 -15.18 13.25 27.33
N THR A 187 -15.29 14.48 26.83
CA THR A 187 -14.73 15.75 27.30
C THR A 187 -13.84 15.74 28.55
N SER A 188 -12.57 16.10 28.39
CA SER A 188 -11.95 17.18 29.17
C SER A 188 -10.77 17.75 28.41
N THR A 189 -10.76 19.07 28.27
CA THR A 189 -9.70 19.87 27.69
C THR A 189 -8.48 19.82 28.61
N THR A 190 -7.57 18.90 28.34
CA THR A 190 -6.16 19.08 28.66
C THR A 190 -5.40 18.76 27.40
N TYR A 191 -4.85 19.79 26.75
CA TYR A 191 -3.94 19.67 25.61
C TYR A 191 -2.65 18.97 26.06
N LYS A 192 -2.71 17.68 26.38
CA LYS A 192 -1.53 16.82 26.42
C LYS A 192 -1.14 16.58 24.98
N LYS A 193 -0.04 17.22 24.57
CA LYS A 193 0.64 17.00 23.28
C LYS A 193 0.64 15.49 23.00
N PRO A 194 -0.03 15.00 21.94
CA PRO A 194 -0.10 13.58 21.68
C PRO A 194 1.33 13.08 21.53
N ASN A 195 1.72 12.10 22.34
CA ASN A 195 3.07 11.58 22.32
C ASN A 195 3.21 10.73 21.04
N ILE A 196 3.63 11.38 19.95
CA ILE A 196 3.65 10.87 18.57
C ILE A 196 4.31 9.49 18.51
N ARG A 197 5.32 9.24 19.35
CA ARG A 197 6.00 7.95 19.48
C ARG A 197 5.06 6.79 19.82
N LYS A 198 4.03 7.01 20.65
CA LYS A 198 3.02 5.98 20.98
C LYS A 198 2.01 5.74 19.85
N ILE A 199 1.83 6.71 18.96
CA ILE A 199 0.94 6.60 17.79
C ILE A 199 1.66 5.87 16.65
N LEU A 200 2.95 6.16 16.44
CA LEU A 200 3.76 5.58 15.37
C LEU A 200 4.32 4.19 15.68
N HIS A 201 4.48 3.81 16.95
CA HIS A 201 5.00 2.49 17.32
C HIS A 201 4.37 1.29 16.57
N PRO A 202 3.03 1.18 16.43
CA PRO A 202 2.42 0.07 15.69
C PRO A 202 2.66 0.11 14.17
N PHE A 203 3.08 1.26 13.62
CA PHE A 203 3.41 1.42 12.19
C PHE A 203 4.87 1.10 11.86
N ILE A 204 5.75 1.01 12.86
CA ILE A 204 7.18 0.75 12.63
C ILE A 204 7.39 -0.54 11.83
N PHE A 205 6.74 -1.64 12.24
CA PHE A 205 6.94 -2.92 11.58
C PHE A 205 6.39 -2.93 10.12
N PRO A 206 5.16 -2.47 9.84
CA PRO A 206 4.68 -2.30 8.47
C PRO A 206 5.60 -1.42 7.60
N ILE A 207 6.15 -0.33 8.16
CA ILE A 207 7.09 0.55 7.44
C ILE A 207 8.41 -0.18 7.16
N CYS A 208 8.92 -0.99 8.08
CA CYS A 208 10.10 -1.81 7.82
C CYS A 208 9.87 -2.81 6.69
N VAL A 209 8.67 -3.39 6.58
CA VAL A 209 8.31 -4.28 5.46
C VAL A 209 8.32 -3.51 4.13
N LEU A 210 7.78 -2.29 4.09
CA LEU A 210 7.83 -1.41 2.91
C LEU A 210 9.27 -1.12 2.48
N LEU A 211 10.14 -0.75 3.42
CA LEU A 211 11.55 -0.47 3.13
C LEU A 211 12.28 -1.73 2.64
N PHE A 212 12.02 -2.88 3.25
CA PHE A 212 12.61 -4.15 2.83
C PHE A 212 12.15 -4.57 1.42
N ALA A 213 10.88 -4.36 1.09
CA ALA A 213 10.36 -4.61 -0.25
C ALA A 213 11.06 -3.72 -1.29
N PHE A 214 11.30 -2.45 -0.96
CA PHE A 214 12.04 -1.53 -1.82
C PHE A 214 13.49 -1.97 -2.04
N LEU A 215 14.16 -2.44 -0.99
CA LEU A 215 15.53 -2.95 -1.09
C LEU A 215 15.62 -4.20 -1.98
N ILE A 216 14.68 -5.14 -1.86
CA ILE A 216 14.65 -6.34 -2.72
C ILE A 216 14.43 -5.96 -4.18
N ASN A 217 13.58 -4.97 -4.46
CA ASN A 217 13.23 -4.57 -5.82
C ASN A 217 14.16 -3.49 -6.39
N PHE A 218 15.26 -3.18 -5.69
CA PHE A 218 16.20 -2.16 -6.15
C PHE A 218 16.78 -2.49 -7.54
N SER A 219 16.93 -3.77 -7.88
CA SER A 219 17.40 -4.21 -9.20
C SER A 219 16.46 -3.83 -10.35
N VAL A 220 15.16 -3.63 -10.09
CA VAL A 220 14.16 -3.31 -11.12
C VAL A 220 14.46 -1.96 -11.78
N PHE A 221 15.07 -1.03 -11.05
CA PHE A 221 15.46 0.28 -11.59
C PHE A 221 16.57 0.18 -12.65
N PHE A 222 17.30 -0.94 -12.70
CA PHE A 222 18.37 -1.17 -13.67
C PHE A 222 17.95 -2.14 -14.80
N GLU A 223 16.70 -2.61 -14.82
CA GLU A 223 16.21 -3.53 -15.86
C GLU A 223 16.00 -2.85 -17.23
N PHE A 224 15.95 -1.52 -17.26
CA PHE A 224 15.76 -0.76 -18.48
C PHE A 224 16.73 0.42 -18.56
N GLU A 225 17.13 0.75 -19.78
CA GLU A 225 17.92 1.91 -20.12
C GLU A 225 17.16 2.77 -21.13
N LEU A 226 17.38 4.08 -21.10
CA LEU A 226 16.78 5.01 -22.05
C LEU A 226 17.72 5.18 -23.23
N VAL A 227 17.28 4.75 -24.41
CA VAL A 227 18.05 4.86 -25.65
C VAL A 227 17.38 5.89 -26.55
N PRO A 228 18.12 6.84 -27.14
CA PRO A 228 17.55 7.78 -28.09
C PRO A 228 17.09 7.04 -29.36
N CYS A 229 15.87 7.34 -29.81
CA CYS A 229 15.28 6.78 -31.01
C CYS A 229 14.64 7.90 -31.83
N PHE A 230 14.46 7.65 -33.13
CA PHE A 230 13.79 8.59 -34.02
C PHE A 230 12.40 8.06 -34.37
N ALA A 231 11.38 8.88 -34.17
CA ALA A 231 10.00 8.49 -34.47
C ALA A 231 9.58 9.04 -35.83
N PHE A 232 9.57 8.19 -36.84
CA PHE A 232 9.20 8.59 -38.21
C PHE A 232 7.76 9.13 -38.33
N ALA A 233 6.85 8.74 -37.43
CA ALA A 233 5.47 9.20 -37.44
C ALA A 233 5.30 10.65 -36.94
N HIS A 234 6.22 11.14 -36.11
CA HIS A 234 6.15 12.46 -35.48
C HIS A 234 7.31 13.38 -35.87
N ASP A 235 8.27 12.89 -36.64
CA ASP A 235 9.45 13.63 -37.11
C ASP A 235 10.25 14.27 -35.95
N THR A 236 10.31 13.56 -34.81
CA THR A 236 10.96 14.03 -33.59
C THR A 236 11.85 12.94 -32.98
N PHE A 237 12.93 13.40 -32.33
CA PHE A 237 13.75 12.55 -31.47
C PHE A 237 13.05 12.34 -30.14
N SER A 238 12.98 11.08 -29.70
CA SER A 238 12.45 10.70 -28.40
C SER A 238 13.38 9.71 -27.70
N MET A 239 13.05 9.35 -26.47
CA MET A 239 13.73 8.29 -25.72
C MET A 239 12.83 7.07 -25.68
N GLN A 240 13.39 5.88 -25.90
CA GLN A 240 12.67 4.62 -25.74
C GLN A 240 13.27 3.82 -24.58
N LEU A 241 12.42 3.12 -23.82
CA LEU A 241 12.88 2.14 -22.85
C LEU A 241 13.39 0.89 -23.58
N PHE A 242 14.67 0.60 -23.44
CA PHE A 242 15.30 -0.60 -23.94
C PHE A 242 15.65 -1.56 -22.78
N PRO A 243 15.34 -2.86 -22.88
CA PRO A 243 15.66 -3.81 -21.82
C PRO A 243 17.18 -4.02 -21.72
N THR A 244 17.74 -3.94 -20.52
CA THR A 244 19.17 -4.21 -20.29
C THR A 244 19.46 -5.72 -20.31
N GLU A 245 20.74 -6.08 -20.42
CA GLU A 245 21.25 -7.47 -20.37
C GLU A 245 20.75 -8.25 -19.14
N LEU A 246 20.46 -7.56 -18.03
CA LEU A 246 19.90 -8.14 -16.81
C LEU A 246 18.52 -8.79 -17.01
N ARG A 247 17.75 -8.31 -18.00
CA ARG A 247 16.45 -8.87 -18.38
C ARG A 247 16.60 -9.98 -19.41
N GLN A 248 17.57 -9.85 -20.32
CA GLN A 248 17.85 -10.85 -21.35
C GLN A 248 18.49 -12.12 -20.77
N SER A 249 19.36 -12.00 -19.76
CA SER A 249 19.99 -13.16 -19.12
C SER A 249 18.96 -14.06 -18.39
N LYS A 250 17.87 -13.49 -17.86
CA LYS A 250 16.76 -14.25 -17.26
C LYS A 250 15.98 -15.07 -18.28
N THR A 251 16.03 -14.71 -19.56
CA THR A 251 15.34 -15.42 -20.64
C THR A 251 16.16 -16.58 -21.21
N VAL A 252 17.47 -16.61 -20.98
CA VAL A 252 18.38 -17.68 -21.45
C VAL A 252 18.64 -18.76 -20.37
N GLY A 253 18.17 -18.56 -19.14
CA GLY A 253 18.41 -19.47 -18.00
C GLY A 253 17.37 -20.58 -17.75
N PHE A 254 16.37 -20.74 -18.63
CA PHE A 254 15.42 -21.85 -18.59
C PHE A 254 15.32 -22.49 -19.98
N LEU A 255 16.37 -23.21 -20.36
CA LEU A 255 16.37 -24.22 -21.41
C LEU A 255 17.23 -25.39 -20.94
#